data_AF-A0A947HX07-F1
#
_entry.id   AF-A0A947HX07-F1
#
_cell.length_a   1.000
_cell.length_b   1.000
_cell.length_c   1.000
_cell.angle_alpha   90.00
_cell.angle_beta   90.00
_cell.angle_gamma   90.00
#
_symmetry.space_group_name_H-M   'P 1'
#
loop_
_entity.id
_entity.type
_entity.pdbx_description
1 polymer ?
#
loop_
_entity_poly.entity_id
_entity_poly.type
_entity_poly.pdbx_seq_one_letter_code
_entity_poly.pdbx_strand_id
1 'polypeptide(L)' 'MKMVTAIVKPFKLDEVREALSAIGVQGITVTEVKGFGRQKGHTELYRGAEYVVDFLPK' A
#
# COMPACT_ATOMS: atom_id res chain seq x y z
N MET A 1 -13.72 3.91 -21.84
CA MET A 1 -13.50 3.21 -20.55
C MET A 1 -12.13 3.56 -20.00
N LYS A 2 -11.98 3.66 -18.67
CA LYS A 2 -10.72 4.01 -18.00
C LYS A 2 -10.54 3.10 -16.78
N MET A 3 -9.30 2.72 -16.50
CA MET A 3 -8.92 1.98 -15.29
C MET A 3 -8.20 2.94 -14.35
N VAL A 4 -8.67 3.05 -13.12
CA VAL A 4 -8.05 3.88 -12.07
C VAL A 4 -7.28 2.96 -11.13
N THR A 5 -5.96 3.14 -11.08
CA THR A 5 -5.09 2.40 -10.16
C THR A 5 -4.60 3.35 -9.07
N ALA A 6 -4.80 2.98 -7.81
CA ALA A 6 -4.36 3.77 -6.67
C ALA A 6 -3.52 2.90 -5.72
N ILE A 7 -2.41 3.45 -5.25
CA ILE A 7 -1.57 2.87 -4.20
C ILE A 7 -1.84 3.66 -2.93
N VAL A 8 -2.41 3.01 -1.91
CA VAL A 8 -2.81 3.67 -0.66
C VAL A 8 -1.87 3.25 0.48
N LYS A 9 -2.26 3.49 1.73
CA LYS A 9 -1.65 2.83 2.89
C LYS A 9 -2.62 1.72 3.31
N PRO A 10 -2.15 0.59 3.90
CA PRO A 10 -3.03 -0.54 4.16
C PRO A 10 -4.23 -0.19 5.06
N PHE A 11 -4.00 0.62 6.10
CA PHE A 11 -5.03 1.05 7.04
C PHE A 11 -6.08 2.03 6.47
N LYS A 12 -5.88 2.54 5.25
CA LYS A 12 -6.85 3.43 4.57
C LYS A 12 -7.82 2.68 3.67
N LEU A 13 -7.64 1.37 3.47
CA LEU A 13 -8.44 0.59 2.52
C LEU A 13 -9.95 0.69 2.80
N ASP A 14 -10.35 0.54 4.07
CA ASP A 14 -11.77 0.56 4.43
C ASP A 14 -12.43 1.93 4.17
N GLU A 15 -11.75 3.02 4.55
CA GLU A 15 -12.21 4.39 4.31
C GLU A 15 -12.34 4.68 2.80
N VAL A 16 -11.38 4.22 2.00
CA VAL A 16 -11.42 4.36 0.53
C VAL A 16 -12.58 3.56 -0.06
N ARG A 17 -12.79 2.32 0.38
CA ARG A 17 -13.90 1.46 -0.07
C ARG A 17 -15.25 2.08 0.23
N GLU A 18 -15.43 2.62 1.43
CA GLU A 18 -16.69 3.28 1.84
C GLU A 18 -16.95 4.55 1.02
N ALA A 19 -15.93 5.39 0.84
CA ALA A 19 -16.05 6.61 0.04
C ALA A 19 -16.40 6.29 -1.43
N LEU A 20 -15.78 5.26 -2.02
CA LEU A 20 -16.08 4.80 -3.38
C LEU A 20 -17.52 4.25 -3.49
N SER A 21 -17.97 3.50 -2.48
CA SER A 21 -19.34 2.99 -2.43
C SER A 21 -20.37 4.12 -2.34
N ALA A 22 -20.10 5.16 -1.55
CA ALA A 22 -20.98 6.32 -1.37
C ALA A 22 -21.20 7.11 -2.67
N ILE A 23 -20.24 7.08 -3.61
CA ILE A 23 -20.35 7.72 -4.93
C ILE A 23 -20.82 6.76 -6.04
N GLY A 24 -21.25 5.54 -5.69
CA GLY A 24 -21.84 4.57 -6.61
C GLY A 24 -20.85 3.62 -7.29
N VAL A 25 -19.59 3.54 -6.86
CA VAL A 25 -18.63 2.55 -7.36
C VAL A 25 -18.86 1.23 -6.61
N GLN A 26 -19.38 0.22 -7.31
CA GLN A 26 -19.83 -1.04 -6.71
C GLN A 26 -18.77 -2.15 -6.66
N GLY A 27 -17.64 -1.99 -7.36
CA GLY A 27 -16.62 -3.02 -7.44
C GLY A 27 -15.21 -2.44 -7.50
N ILE A 28 -14.31 -3.04 -6.73
CA ILE A 28 -12.87 -2.78 -6.76
C ILE A 28 -12.12 -4.11 -6.67
N THR A 29 -10.92 -4.16 -7.24
CA THR A 29 -9.98 -5.27 -7.03
C THR A 29 -8.83 -4.76 -6.19
N VAL A 30 -8.47 -5.53 -5.16
CA VAL A 30 -7.39 -5.17 -4.22
C VAL A 30 -6.28 -6.19 -4.37
N THR A 31 -5.04 -5.70 -4.47
CA THR A 31 -3.83 -6.52 -4.48
C THR A 31 -2.85 -5.94 -3.47
N GLU A 32 -2.33 -6.76 -2.57
CA GLU A 32 -1.28 -6.33 -1.65
C GLU A 32 0.02 -6.11 -2.41
N VAL A 33 0.66 -4.96 -2.19
CA VAL A 33 1.94 -4.62 -2.80
C VAL A 33 2.89 -4.05 -1.76
N LYS A 34 4.19 -4.15 -2.04
CA LYS A 34 5.21 -3.44 -1.27
C LYS A 34 5.81 -2.35 -2.14
N GLY A 35 6.04 -1.17 -1.57
CA GLY A 35 6.61 -0.03 -2.25
C GLY A 35 7.95 0.40 -1.65
N PHE A 36 8.88 0.78 -2.50
CA PHE A 36 10.13 1.45 -2.14
C PHE A 36 10.04 2.93 -2.51
N GLY A 37 10.58 3.85 -1.70
CA GLY A 37 10.55 5.27 -2.02
C GLY A 37 11.12 6.18 -0.94
N ARG A 38 10.75 7.47 -0.97
CA ARG A 38 11.24 8.50 -0.01
C ARG A 38 10.92 8.19 1.45
N GLN A 39 9.95 7.33 1.71
CA GLN A 39 9.70 6.78 3.03
C GLN A 39 10.82 5.78 3.31
N LYS A 40 11.96 6.30 3.80
CA LYS A 40 13.21 5.56 4.00
C LYS A 40 12.91 4.20 4.66
N GLY A 41 13.35 3.13 4.02
CA GLY A 41 13.35 1.80 4.61
C GLY A 41 14.09 1.81 5.95
N HIS A 42 13.63 1.02 6.90
CA HIS A 42 14.36 0.83 8.16
C HIS A 42 15.44 -0.23 7.92
N THR A 43 16.67 0.02 8.39
CA THR A 43 17.70 -1.02 8.44
C THR A 43 17.41 -1.90 9.65
N GLU A 44 17.11 -3.18 9.43
CA GLU A 44 16.95 -4.15 10.50
C GLU A 44 18.23 -4.98 10.65
N LEU A 45 18.70 -5.12 11.89
CA LEU A 45 19.80 -6.02 12.23
C LEU A 45 19.25 -7.44 12.38
N TYR A 46 19.58 -8.33 11.44
CA TYR A 46 19.28 -9.76 11.54
C TYR A 46 20.57 -10.55 11.61
N ARG A 47 20.75 -11.31 12.70
CA ARG A 47 21.95 -12.14 12.96
C ARG A 47 23.29 -11.41 12.82
N GLY A 48 23.35 -10.13 13.21
CA GLY A 48 24.59 -9.34 13.18
C GLY A 48 24.97 -8.78 11.80
N ALA A 49 24.12 -8.94 10.78
CA ALA A 49 24.23 -8.24 9.51
C ALA A 49 23.11 -7.20 9.38
N GLU A 50 23.46 -6.01 8.85
CA GLU A 50 22.48 -4.98 8.50
C GLU A 50 21.74 -5.40 7.22
N TYR A 51 20.44 -5.63 7.33
CA TYR A 51 19.56 -5.81 6.19
C TYR A 51 18.77 -4.53 5.95
N VAL A 52 18.94 -3.94 4.77
CA VAL A 52 18.13 -2.79 4.37
C VAL A 52 16.75 -3.33 3.99
N VAL A 53 15.72 -3.03 4.79
CA VAL A 53 14.33 -3.35 4.44
C VAL A 53 13.82 -2.23 3.55
N ASP A 54 14.09 -2.35 2.25
CA ASP A 54 13.73 -1.36 1.24
C ASP A 54 12.19 -1.21 1.08
N PHE A 55 11.46 -2.30 1.28
CA PHE A 55 10.05 -2.36 0.87
C PHE A 55 9.10 -2.24 2.07
N LEU A 56 8.27 -1.19 2.06
CA LEU A 56 7.18 -1.00 3.02
C LEU A 56 5.84 -1.44 2.41
N PRO A 57 4.94 -2.08 3.19
CA PRO A 57 3.58 -2.35 2.74
C PRO A 57 2.86 -1.06 2.32
N LYS A 58 2.09 -1.14 1.23
CA LYS A 58 1.27 -0.05 0.71
C LYS A 58 -0.18 -0.52 0.58
#